data_AF-A0A7R8NSI1-F1
#
_entry.id   AF-A0A7R8NSI1-F1
#
_cell.length_a   1.000
_cell.length_b   1.000
_cell.length_c   1.000
_cell.angle_alpha   90.00
_cell.angle_beta   90.00
_cell.angle_gamma   90.00
#
_symmetry.space_group_name_H-M   'P 1'
#
loop_
_entity.id
_entity.type
_entity.pdbx_description
1 polymer ?
#
loop_
_entity_poly.entity_id
_entity_poly.type
_entity_poly.pdbx_seq_one_letter_code
_entity_poly.pdbx_strand_id
1 'polypeptide(L)'
;MPALGAGELRQHAVRRREHTIVVSAVAVSAVVVVLMTIGFWAFFVHTLSDPGSPALVGMRIDGDAVTVKSGQCPQDRVRRVEVWDSGTERRVWRGDDPLTEEGQRGLLPLWEGKAYRASSPARQPSELPATLDVTVEHGPAYGVSEVFEIAEVRGAVLPPGSYWTHAGVRTAEQLDGIPECGNSSSP
;
A
#
# COMPACT_ATOMS: atom_id res chain seq x y z
N MET A 1 18.67 -7.76 -70.53
CA MET A 1 18.04 -7.19 -69.33
C MET A 1 16.57 -6.99 -69.64
N PRO A 2 15.64 -7.79 -69.12
CA PRO A 2 14.22 -7.62 -69.43
C PRO A 2 13.69 -6.39 -68.69
N ALA A 3 12.99 -5.51 -69.41
CA ALA A 3 12.32 -4.36 -68.84
C ALA A 3 11.08 -4.84 -68.08
N LEU A 4 11.06 -4.60 -66.76
CA LEU A 4 9.92 -4.90 -65.90
C LEU A 4 8.66 -4.19 -66.42
N GLY A 5 7.57 -4.93 -66.56
CA GLY A 5 6.32 -4.40 -67.08
C GLY A 5 5.68 -3.39 -66.12
N ALA A 6 4.99 -2.37 -66.65
CA ALA A 6 4.35 -1.31 -65.87
C ALA A 6 3.38 -1.83 -64.78
N GLY A 7 2.85 -3.06 -64.92
CA GLY A 7 2.04 -3.74 -63.91
C GLY A 7 2.83 -4.25 -62.70
N GLU A 8 4.03 -4.78 -62.90
CA GLU A 8 4.91 -5.26 -61.82
C GLU A 8 5.47 -4.09 -61.01
N LEU A 9 5.81 -2.97 -61.66
CA LEU A 9 6.24 -1.73 -60.99
C LEU A 9 5.13 -1.15 -60.10
N ARG A 10 3.87 -1.23 -60.53
CA ARG A 10 2.71 -0.82 -59.72
C ARG A 10 2.50 -1.73 -58.51
N GLN A 11 2.59 -3.04 -58.67
CA GLN A 11 2.47 -3.99 -57.55
C GLN A 11 3.60 -3.85 -56.53
N HIS A 12 4.85 -3.62 -56.99
CA HIS A 12 5.96 -3.33 -56.09
C HIS A 12 5.80 -2.01 -55.32
N ALA A 13 5.26 -0.96 -55.96
CA ALA A 13 5.01 0.32 -55.30
C ALA A 13 3.90 0.24 -54.22
N VAL A 14 2.84 -0.53 -54.48
CA VAL A 14 1.75 -0.77 -53.51
C VAL A 14 2.24 -1.59 -52.31
N ARG A 15 2.96 -2.69 -52.56
CA ARG A 15 3.50 -3.56 -51.50
C ARG A 15 4.51 -2.83 -50.60
N ARG A 16 5.31 -1.91 -51.19
CA ARG A 16 6.25 -1.09 -50.42
C ARG A 16 5.53 -0.09 -49.52
N ARG A 17 4.44 0.53 -50.00
CA ARG A 17 3.60 1.43 -49.19
C ARG A 17 2.90 0.70 -48.05
N GLU A 18 2.31 -0.47 -48.29
CA GLU A 18 1.69 -1.29 -47.25
C GLU A 18 2.71 -1.70 -46.18
N HIS A 19 3.90 -2.13 -46.59
CA HIS A 19 4.97 -2.50 -45.66
C HIS A 19 5.44 -1.29 -44.82
N THR A 20 5.56 -0.10 -45.42
CA THR A 20 5.91 1.12 -44.67
C THR A 20 4.81 1.51 -43.67
N ILE A 21 3.54 1.42 -44.06
CA ILE A 21 2.40 1.71 -43.18
C ILE A 21 2.38 0.74 -42.00
N VAL A 22 2.50 -0.56 -42.25
CA VAL A 22 2.51 -1.60 -41.20
C VAL A 22 3.70 -1.41 -40.25
N VAL A 23 4.90 -1.17 -40.79
CA VAL A 23 6.10 -0.94 -39.95
C VAL A 23 5.95 0.32 -39.10
N SER A 24 5.42 1.41 -39.66
CA SER A 24 5.16 2.63 -38.88
C SER A 24 4.09 2.43 -37.81
N ALA A 25 3.02 1.68 -38.09
CA ALA A 25 1.98 1.39 -37.11
C ALA A 25 2.50 0.53 -35.95
N VAL A 26 3.32 -0.49 -36.23
CA VAL A 26 3.96 -1.32 -35.21
C VAL A 26 4.94 -0.52 -34.37
N ALA A 27 5.76 0.33 -34.99
CA ALA A 27 6.70 1.19 -34.27
C ALA A 27 5.97 2.17 -33.33
N VAL A 28 4.91 2.83 -33.81
CA VAL A 28 4.09 3.73 -32.98
C VAL A 28 3.42 2.97 -31.84
N SER A 29 2.87 1.78 -32.11
CA SER A 29 2.22 0.95 -31.08
C SER A 29 3.21 0.52 -30.00
N ALA A 30 4.43 0.11 -30.38
CA ALA A 30 5.48 -0.25 -29.44
C ALA A 30 5.89 0.93 -28.55
N VAL A 31 6.03 2.13 -29.14
CA VAL A 31 6.34 3.36 -28.37
C VAL A 31 5.22 3.68 -27.37
N VAL A 32 3.95 3.56 -27.78
CA VAL A 32 2.81 3.81 -26.87
C VAL A 32 2.81 2.83 -25.70
N VAL A 33 3.05 1.54 -25.95
CA VAL A 33 3.11 0.52 -24.88
C VAL A 33 4.24 0.82 -23.90
N VAL A 34 5.41 1.22 -24.39
CA VAL A 34 6.55 1.61 -23.54
C VAL A 34 6.22 2.85 -22.71
N LEU A 35 5.60 3.86 -23.31
CA LEU A 35 5.18 5.06 -22.57
C LEU A 35 4.12 4.76 -21.52
N MET A 36 3.16 3.87 -21.80
CA MET A 36 2.16 3.43 -20.83
C MET A 36 2.78 2.65 -19.67
N THR A 37 3.75 1.76 -19.94
CA THR A 37 4.44 1.02 -18.86
C THR A 37 5.28 1.95 -17.99
N ILE A 38 6.01 2.89 -18.59
CA ILE A 38 6.76 3.91 -17.84
C ILE A 38 5.81 4.80 -17.03
N GLY A 39 4.71 5.26 -17.62
CA GLY A 39 3.72 6.10 -16.94
C GLY A 39 3.04 5.37 -15.78
N PHE A 40 2.67 4.10 -15.97
CA PHE A 40 2.11 3.26 -14.91
C PHE A 40 3.12 3.04 -13.79
N TRP A 41 4.38 2.77 -14.12
CA TRP A 41 5.43 2.56 -13.13
C TRP A 41 5.74 3.85 -12.34
N ALA A 42 5.83 4.98 -13.03
CA ALA A 42 6.00 6.29 -12.40
C ALA A 42 4.81 6.67 -11.53
N PHE A 43 3.57 6.42 -11.97
CA PHE A 43 2.37 6.60 -11.16
C PHE A 43 2.40 5.72 -9.92
N PHE A 44 2.71 4.44 -10.06
CA PHE A 44 2.80 3.48 -8.96
C PHE A 44 3.83 3.90 -7.91
N VAL A 45 5.04 4.28 -8.35
CA VAL A 45 6.07 4.80 -7.46
C VAL A 45 5.65 6.12 -6.82
N HIS A 46 5.03 7.04 -7.58
CA HIS A 46 4.58 8.31 -7.05
C HIS A 46 3.47 8.16 -6.01
N THR A 47 2.49 7.28 -6.24
CA THR A 47 1.44 6.96 -5.25
C THR A 47 2.00 6.34 -3.97
N LEU A 48 3.09 5.57 -4.07
CA LEU A 48 3.77 5.03 -2.88
C LEU A 48 4.71 6.05 -2.22
N SER A 49 5.09 7.11 -2.93
CA SER A 49 6.05 8.12 -2.47
C SER A 49 5.42 9.48 -2.16
N ASP A 50 4.09 9.62 -2.25
CA ASP A 50 3.42 10.90 -2.01
C ASP A 50 3.33 11.16 -0.49
N PRO A 51 4.08 12.15 0.04
CA PRO A 51 4.04 12.53 1.45
C PRO A 51 2.71 13.18 1.88
N GLY A 52 1.76 13.37 0.95
CA GLY A 52 0.40 13.82 1.21
C GLY A 52 -0.63 12.71 1.42
N SER A 53 -0.22 11.43 1.33
CA SER A 53 -1.12 10.31 1.61
C SER A 53 -1.63 10.40 3.05
N PRO A 54 -2.94 10.34 3.30
CA PRO A 54 -3.44 10.57 4.64
C PRO A 54 -2.95 9.44 5.56
N ALA A 55 -2.51 9.79 6.77
CA ALA A 55 -1.99 8.84 7.74
C ALA A 55 -3.09 7.86 8.18
N LEU A 56 -3.17 6.72 7.50
CA LEU A 56 -4.18 5.69 7.70
C LEU A 56 -3.84 4.77 8.87
N VAL A 57 -2.65 4.88 9.45
CA VAL A 57 -2.22 4.09 10.60
C VAL A 57 -1.71 5.02 11.68
N GLY A 58 -2.19 4.81 12.90
CA GLY A 58 -1.69 5.49 14.08
C GLY A 58 -1.10 4.52 15.09
N MET A 59 -0.11 4.96 15.85
CA MET A 59 0.53 4.19 16.90
C MET A 59 0.37 4.87 18.26
N ARG A 60 0.21 4.05 19.30
CA ARG A 60 0.25 4.46 20.70
C ARG A 60 1.16 3.53 21.47
N ILE A 61 2.04 4.09 22.30
CA ILE A 61 2.93 3.35 23.19
C ILE A 61 2.66 3.80 24.62
N ASP A 62 2.12 2.90 25.44
CA ASP A 62 1.86 3.12 26.87
C ASP A 62 2.76 2.18 27.69
N GLY A 63 3.94 2.66 28.10
CA GLY A 63 4.96 1.82 28.71
C GLY A 63 5.43 0.75 27.73
N ASP A 64 5.17 -0.52 28.04
CA ASP A 64 5.50 -1.65 27.17
C ASP A 64 4.38 -2.00 26.19
N ALA A 65 3.15 -1.51 26.39
CA ALA A 65 2.03 -1.81 25.51
C ALA A 65 2.13 -0.97 24.23
N VAL A 66 2.19 -1.63 23.09
CA VAL A 66 2.16 -0.99 21.77
C VAL A 66 0.85 -1.33 21.10
N THR A 67 0.08 -0.31 20.76
CA THR A 67 -1.22 -0.46 20.08
C THR A 67 -1.20 0.32 18.78
N VAL A 68 -1.69 -0.32 17.72
CA VAL A 68 -1.86 0.30 16.41
C VAL A 68 -3.34 0.46 16.12
N LYS A 69 -3.72 1.59 15.52
CA LYS A 69 -5.05 1.79 14.95
C LYS A 69 -4.92 1.99 13.45
N SER A 70 -5.48 1.08 12.68
CA SER A 70 -5.69 1.27 11.24
C SER A 70 -7.04 1.94 11.00
N GLY A 71 -7.05 3.04 10.26
CA GLY A 71 -8.25 3.59 9.63
C GLY A 71 -8.75 2.61 8.59
N GLN A 72 -10.06 2.37 8.56
CA GLN A 72 -10.67 1.40 7.65
C GLN A 72 -12.15 1.66 7.43
N CYS A 73 -12.69 1.11 6.35
CA CYS A 73 -14.12 1.17 6.13
C CYS A 73 -14.88 0.20 7.03
N PRO A 74 -16.17 0.48 7.32
CA PRO A 74 -17.00 -0.36 8.20
C PRO A 74 -17.11 -1.82 7.75
N GLN A 75 -17.04 -2.09 6.44
CA GLN A 75 -17.09 -3.43 5.86
C GLN A 75 -15.76 -4.18 5.91
N ASP A 76 -14.65 -3.48 6.09
CA ASP A 76 -13.32 -4.08 6.02
C ASP A 76 -12.97 -4.78 7.32
N ARG A 77 -12.18 -5.84 7.19
CA ARG A 77 -11.74 -6.66 8.32
C ARG A 77 -10.26 -6.90 8.20
N VAL A 78 -9.52 -6.59 9.26
CA VAL A 78 -8.09 -6.89 9.34
C VAL A 78 -7.89 -8.39 9.29
N ARG A 79 -6.95 -8.82 8.45
CA ARG A 79 -6.50 -10.21 8.30
C ARG A 79 -5.15 -10.42 8.92
N ARG A 80 -4.28 -9.44 8.84
CA ARG A 80 -2.91 -9.55 9.32
C ARG A 80 -2.36 -8.19 9.69
N VAL A 81 -1.49 -8.20 10.69
CA VAL A 81 -0.57 -7.12 10.99
C VAL A 81 0.84 -7.68 11.02
N GLU A 82 1.76 -7.03 10.33
CA GLU A 82 3.19 -7.33 10.37
C GLU A 82 3.96 -6.10 10.81
N VAL A 83 5.01 -6.33 11.58
CA VAL A 83 5.87 -5.30 12.14
C VAL A 83 7.29 -5.63 11.72
N TRP A 84 7.94 -4.67 11.10
CA TRP A 84 9.28 -4.79 10.55
C TRP A 84 10.17 -3.72 11.16
N ASP A 85 11.44 -4.06 11.35
CA ASP A 85 12.49 -3.09 11.61
C ASP A 85 12.87 -2.49 10.25
N SER A 86 12.49 -1.24 10.00
CA SER A 86 12.71 -0.62 8.68
C SER A 86 14.18 -0.34 8.40
N GLY A 87 15.02 -0.24 9.44
CA GLY A 87 16.46 -0.05 9.28
C GLY A 87 17.19 -1.33 8.83
N THR A 88 16.62 -2.51 9.10
CA THR A 88 17.24 -3.81 8.77
C THR A 88 16.38 -4.70 7.85
N GLU A 89 15.19 -4.25 7.47
CA GLU A 89 14.17 -5.00 6.72
C GLU A 89 13.83 -6.36 7.36
N ARG A 90 14.05 -6.49 8.68
CA ARG A 90 13.80 -7.74 9.41
C ARG A 90 12.43 -7.71 10.05
N ARG A 91 11.61 -8.73 9.81
CA ARG A 91 10.32 -8.88 10.50
C ARG A 91 10.55 -9.08 12.00
N VAL A 92 10.01 -8.17 12.78
CA VAL A 92 10.06 -8.19 14.26
C VAL A 92 8.89 -9.00 14.80
N TRP A 93 7.71 -8.86 14.19
CA TRP A 93 6.49 -9.52 14.66
C TRP A 93 5.40 -9.64 13.60
N ARG A 94 4.47 -10.55 13.84
CA ARG A 94 3.28 -10.78 13.05
C ARG A 94 2.12 -11.26 13.92
N GLY A 95 0.93 -10.75 13.65
CA GLY A 95 -0.35 -11.25 14.16
C GLY A 95 -1.31 -11.54 13.00
N ASP A 96 -1.93 -12.71 13.00
CA ASP A 96 -2.89 -13.16 11.98
C ASP A 96 -4.29 -13.33 12.60
N ASP A 97 -5.29 -12.92 11.84
CA ASP A 97 -6.73 -12.99 12.13
C ASP A 97 -7.06 -12.53 13.57
N PRO A 98 -7.15 -11.21 13.83
CA PRO A 98 -7.60 -10.68 15.11
C PRO A 98 -8.93 -11.31 15.56
N LEU A 99 -9.01 -11.67 16.83
CA LEU A 99 -10.15 -12.43 17.39
C LEU A 99 -11.26 -11.52 17.93
N THR A 100 -10.93 -10.29 18.32
CA THR A 100 -11.89 -9.33 18.87
C THR A 100 -12.55 -8.52 17.75
N GLU A 101 -13.76 -8.04 18.02
CA GLU A 101 -14.48 -7.13 17.11
C GLU A 101 -13.70 -5.83 16.88
N GLU A 102 -13.07 -5.30 17.93
CA GLU A 102 -12.22 -4.12 17.86
C GLU A 102 -10.96 -4.37 17.03
N GLY A 103 -10.33 -5.54 17.18
CA GLY A 103 -9.16 -5.94 16.41
C GLY A 103 -9.46 -6.15 14.93
N GLN A 104 -10.60 -6.77 14.63
CA GLN A 104 -11.10 -6.85 13.27
C GLN A 104 -11.43 -5.47 12.67
N ARG A 105 -11.81 -4.51 13.52
CA ARG A 105 -12.01 -3.09 13.20
C ARG A 105 -10.72 -2.24 13.27
N GLY A 106 -9.55 -2.89 13.34
CA GLY A 106 -8.27 -2.22 13.20
C GLY A 106 -7.66 -1.68 14.48
N LEU A 107 -8.21 -1.98 15.66
CA LEU A 107 -7.55 -1.73 16.95
C LEU A 107 -6.67 -2.91 17.33
N LEU A 108 -5.37 -2.81 17.05
CA LEU A 108 -4.43 -3.91 17.02
C LEU A 108 -3.41 -3.78 18.16
N PRO A 109 -3.62 -4.45 19.31
CA PRO A 109 -2.59 -4.55 20.34
C PRO A 109 -1.46 -5.44 19.82
N LEU A 110 -0.25 -4.92 19.65
CA LEU A 110 0.88 -5.68 19.15
C LEU A 110 1.47 -6.56 20.27
N TRP A 111 2.00 -7.73 19.91
CA TRP A 111 2.53 -8.74 20.84
C TRP A 111 1.54 -9.29 21.88
N GLU A 112 0.28 -8.87 21.88
CA GLU A 112 -0.77 -9.47 22.71
C GLU A 112 -1.30 -10.76 22.05
N GLY A 113 -0.59 -11.87 22.23
CA GLY A 113 -0.88 -13.11 21.49
C GLY A 113 -2.31 -13.65 21.65
N LYS A 114 -3.02 -13.33 22.74
CA LYS A 114 -4.41 -13.73 22.95
C LYS A 114 -5.41 -12.97 22.07
N ALA A 115 -5.00 -11.83 21.51
CA ALA A 115 -5.85 -11.02 20.62
C ALA A 115 -5.89 -11.57 19.19
N TYR A 116 -5.07 -12.56 18.84
CA TYR A 116 -4.91 -13.09 17.48
C TYR A 116 -5.10 -14.60 17.45
N ARG A 117 -5.54 -15.12 16.30
CA ARG A 117 -5.57 -16.56 16.07
C ARG A 117 -4.17 -17.17 16.11
N ALA A 118 -3.21 -16.46 15.52
CA ALA A 118 -1.81 -16.81 15.57
C ALA A 118 -0.96 -15.55 15.65
N SER A 119 0.11 -15.57 16.44
CA SER A 119 1.09 -14.50 16.44
C SER A 119 2.49 -15.03 16.71
N SER A 120 3.50 -14.36 16.16
CA SER A 120 4.89 -14.75 16.34
C SER A 120 5.84 -13.57 16.07
N PRO A 121 6.91 -13.42 16.87
CA PRO A 121 7.21 -14.15 18.10
C PRO A 121 6.25 -13.78 19.24
N ALA A 122 6.11 -14.66 20.24
CA ALA A 122 5.14 -14.45 21.34
C ALA A 122 5.52 -13.32 22.32
N ARG A 123 6.80 -12.94 22.38
CA ARG A 123 7.29 -11.87 23.27
C ARG A 123 7.73 -10.66 22.45
N GLN A 124 7.41 -9.49 22.96
CA GLN A 124 7.99 -8.24 22.50
C GLN A 124 9.50 -8.22 22.79
N PRO A 125 10.32 -7.66 21.88
CA PRO A 125 11.71 -7.35 22.19
C PRO A 125 11.83 -6.45 23.43
N SER A 126 12.88 -6.63 24.22
CA SER A 126 13.15 -5.76 25.39
C SER A 126 13.38 -4.30 24.97
N GLU A 127 13.92 -4.10 23.78
CA GLU A 127 14.07 -2.79 23.14
C GLU A 127 13.44 -2.85 21.76
N LEU A 128 12.54 -1.92 21.46
CA LEU A 128 12.01 -1.75 20.12
C LEU A 128 13.10 -1.18 19.20
N PRO A 129 13.16 -1.60 17.93
CA PRO A 129 13.95 -0.90 16.92
C PRO A 129 13.67 0.61 16.90
N ALA A 130 14.65 1.40 16.45
CA ALA A 130 14.48 2.85 16.35
C ALA A 130 13.28 3.24 15.47
N THR A 131 13.11 2.50 14.39
CA THR A 131 12.04 2.65 13.42
C THR A 131 11.26 1.35 13.25
N LEU A 132 9.93 1.43 13.30
CA LEU A 132 9.04 0.31 13.01
C LEU A 132 8.22 0.61 11.75
N ASP A 133 8.27 -0.26 10.76
CA ASP A 133 7.29 -0.30 9.68
C ASP A 133 6.18 -1.26 10.06
N VAL A 134 4.96 -0.74 10.16
CA VAL A 134 3.77 -1.53 10.45
C VAL A 134 2.93 -1.63 9.20
N THR A 135 2.75 -2.86 8.71
CA THR A 135 1.85 -3.18 7.61
C THR A 135 0.60 -3.87 8.14
N VAL A 136 -0.58 -3.37 7.77
CA VAL A 136 -1.88 -3.94 8.09
C VAL A 136 -2.57 -4.37 6.81
N GLU A 137 -2.90 -5.65 6.68
CA GLU A 137 -3.63 -6.21 5.55
C GLU A 137 -5.12 -6.35 5.90
N HIS A 138 -5.99 -5.82 5.03
CA HIS A 138 -7.44 -5.96 5.10
C HIS A 138 -7.94 -6.94 4.02
N GLY A 139 -8.94 -7.75 4.36
CA GLY A 139 -9.63 -8.56 3.36
C GLY A 139 -10.71 -7.73 2.64
N PRO A 140 -10.90 -7.85 1.30
CA PRO A 140 -10.30 -8.82 0.39
C PRO A 140 -9.16 -8.32 -0.53
N ALA A 141 -8.67 -7.06 -0.48
CA ALA A 141 -7.70 -6.62 -1.50
C ALA A 141 -6.84 -5.38 -1.22
N TYR A 142 -6.72 -4.88 0.01
CA TYR A 142 -5.81 -3.76 0.26
C TYR A 142 -5.15 -3.85 1.62
N GLY A 143 -3.99 -3.23 1.74
CA GLY A 143 -3.29 -3.06 2.99
C GLY A 143 -2.71 -1.65 3.07
N VAL A 144 -2.46 -1.21 4.28
CA VAL A 144 -1.84 0.08 4.60
C VAL A 144 -0.54 -0.18 5.33
N SER A 145 0.47 0.65 5.09
CA SER A 145 1.74 0.60 5.81
C SER A 145 2.10 2.01 6.26
N GLU A 146 2.77 2.09 7.40
CA GLU A 146 3.28 3.34 7.96
C GLU A 146 4.56 3.07 8.74
N VAL A 147 5.52 4.00 8.64
CA VAL A 147 6.80 3.94 9.35
C VAL A 147 6.74 4.87 10.56
N PHE A 148 7.13 4.34 11.72
CA PHE A 148 7.09 5.03 13.01
C PHE A 148 8.49 5.18 13.59
N GLU A 149 8.88 6.44 13.85
CA GLU A 149 10.03 6.76 14.69
C GLU A 149 9.63 6.59 16.17
N ILE A 150 10.17 5.58 16.84
CA ILE A 150 9.72 5.19 18.20
C ILE A 150 10.01 6.29 19.23
N ALA A 151 11.06 7.08 19.02
CA ALA A 151 11.35 8.23 19.86
C ALA A 151 10.26 9.31 19.76
N GLU A 152 9.72 9.56 18.56
CA GLU A 152 8.66 10.55 18.35
C GLU A 152 7.33 10.09 18.94
N VAL A 153 6.96 8.82 18.72
CA VAL A 153 5.73 8.24 19.30
C VAL A 153 5.76 8.29 20.82
N ARG A 154 6.90 7.94 21.45
CA ARG A 154 7.07 8.00 22.91
C ARG A 154 7.12 9.44 23.45
N GLY A 155 7.64 10.38 22.67
CA GLY A 155 7.70 11.80 23.03
C GLY A 155 6.36 12.53 22.91
N ALA A 156 5.38 11.93 22.23
CA ALA A 156 4.08 12.54 22.02
C ALA A 156 3.18 12.46 23.25
N VAL A 157 2.53 13.57 23.59
CA VAL A 157 1.46 13.59 24.60
C VAL A 157 0.15 13.20 23.92
N LEU A 158 -0.27 11.95 24.11
CA LEU A 158 -1.47 11.40 23.48
C LEU A 158 -2.65 11.35 24.46
N PRO A 159 -3.74 12.09 24.23
CA PRO A 159 -4.99 11.91 24.96
C PRO A 159 -5.47 10.45 24.90
N PRO A 160 -6.27 9.98 25.87
CA PRO A 160 -6.85 8.64 25.83
C PRO A 160 -7.59 8.38 24.51
N GLY A 161 -7.40 7.21 23.91
CA GLY A 161 -8.02 6.84 22.63
C GLY A 161 -7.46 7.58 21.41
N SER A 162 -6.38 8.35 21.58
CA SER A 162 -5.66 9.01 20.48
C SER A 162 -4.34 8.32 20.16
N TYR A 163 -3.92 8.45 18.91
CA TYR A 163 -2.78 7.82 18.30
C TYR A 163 -1.90 8.88 17.64
N TRP A 164 -0.60 8.66 17.71
CA TRP A 164 0.37 9.44 16.95
C TRP A 164 0.32 9.02 15.48
N THR A 165 0.41 9.99 14.58
CA THR A 165 0.62 9.78 13.14
C THR A 165 1.59 10.85 12.62
N HIS A 166 2.18 10.63 11.44
CA HIS A 166 3.04 11.63 10.81
C HIS A 166 2.28 12.94 10.48
N ALA A 167 0.95 12.87 10.35
CA ALA A 167 0.05 14.00 10.10
C ALA A 167 -0.52 14.62 11.39
N GLY A 168 -0.02 14.22 12.55
CA GLY A 168 -0.43 14.71 13.88
C GLY A 168 -1.34 13.73 14.64
N VAL A 169 -1.67 14.09 15.88
CA VAL A 169 -2.47 13.23 16.77
C VAL A 169 -3.89 13.07 16.24
N ARG A 170 -4.38 11.82 16.17
CA ARG A 170 -5.73 11.47 15.69
C ARG A 170 -6.44 10.52 16.65
N THR A 171 -7.76 10.60 16.75
CA THR A 171 -8.58 9.58 17.43
C THR A 171 -8.83 8.38 16.50
N ALA A 172 -9.32 7.27 17.06
CA ALA A 172 -9.72 6.11 16.26
C ALA A 172 -10.79 6.46 15.21
N GLU A 173 -11.79 7.27 15.59
CA GLU A 173 -12.87 7.69 14.70
C GLU A 173 -12.38 8.61 13.59
N GLN A 174 -11.40 9.47 13.89
CA GLN A 174 -10.78 10.30 12.88
C GLN A 174 -9.99 9.47 11.87
N LEU A 175 -9.30 8.42 12.32
CA LEU A 175 -8.61 7.48 11.42
C LEU A 175 -9.59 6.71 10.55
N ASP A 176 -10.71 6.23 11.11
CA ASP A 176 -11.76 5.53 10.36
C ASP A 176 -12.53 6.43 9.37
N GLY A 177 -12.49 7.75 9.59
CA GLY A 177 -13.07 8.73 8.67
C GLY A 177 -12.16 9.15 7.51
N ILE A 178 -10.91 8.67 7.45
CA ILE A 178 -9.97 9.00 6.38
C ILE A 178 -10.25 8.23 5.07
N PRO A 179 -10.44 6.89 5.09
CA PRO A 179 -10.65 6.15 3.85
C PRO A 179 -11.93 6.59 3.14
N GLU A 180 -11.86 6.72 1.81
CA GLU A 180 -13.05 6.93 0.97
C GLU A 180 -13.84 5.63 0.82
N CYS A 181 -14.73 5.39 1.78
CA CYS A 181 -15.59 4.23 1.80
C CYS A 181 -16.76 4.46 0.85
N GLY A 182 -16.57 4.12 -0.44
CA GLY A 182 -17.55 4.31 -1.50
C GLY A 182 -18.99 4.06 -1.01
N ASN A 183 -19.83 5.10 -1.11
CA ASN A 183 -21.19 5.07 -0.60
C ASN A 183 -21.99 3.95 -1.28
N SER A 184 -22.21 2.82 -0.60
CA SER A 184 -23.28 1.89 -0.95
C SER A 184 -24.63 2.41 -0.41
N SER A 185 -24.94 3.66 -0.76
CA SER A 185 -26.24 4.28 -0.57
C SER A 185 -26.70 4.80 -1.93
N SER A 186 -27.07 3.85 -2.80
CA SER A 186 -28.09 4.11 -3.80
C SER A 186 -29.42 3.54 -3.27
N PRO A 187 -30.49 4.35 -3.24
CA PRO A 187 -31.84 3.89 -2.87
C PRO A 187 -32.41 2.87 -3.86
#